data_AF-A0A0D7NQE7-F1
#
_entry.id   AF-A0A0D7NQE7-F1
#
_cell.length_a   1.000
_cell.length_b   1.000
_cell.length_c   1.000
_cell.angle_alpha   90.00
_cell.angle_beta   90.00
_cell.angle_gamma   90.00
#
_symmetry.space_group_name_H-M   'P 1'
#
loop_
_entity.id
_entity.type
_entity.pdbx_description
1 polymer ?
#
loop_
_entity_poly.entity_id
_entity_poly.type
_entity_poly.pdbx_seq_one_letter_code
_entity_poly.pdbx_strand_id
1 'polypeptide(L)'
;MQPTPFFKQATPREIRVMRLCVAANMLVIACCAVYLVRHFVAADMGWRSLLAALLAGYFVADFSSGVVHWVIDTWLDERALGRGIAITREHHTHPEHVDGYGFLEYASLGSAPSALFFGPVFAVTACFPVSATTYALVMLWFVTSLCLLFGMTFHNLAHRPARSAIMRLAQRLHLVCPVAHHWVHHHDTTVHYCVVNGWANYVCDGLGVWRALERLIGMVTGLVPRADDLEWQRHYRETGELADSRRPAP
;
A
#
# COMPACT_ATOMS: atom_id res chain seq x y z
N MET A 1 -11.63 24.96 8.01
CA MET A 1 -10.92 23.85 7.34
C MET A 1 -11.24 23.93 5.87
N GLN A 2 -10.22 23.92 4.99
CA GLN A 2 -10.46 23.79 3.56
C GLN A 2 -11.09 22.41 3.30
N PRO A 3 -12.21 22.29 2.58
CA PRO A 3 -12.89 21.01 2.38
C PRO A 3 -12.33 20.21 1.20
N THR A 4 -11.31 20.72 0.51
CA THR A 4 -10.80 20.18 -0.75
C THR A 4 -9.33 19.84 -0.63
N PRO A 5 -8.90 18.65 -1.12
CA PRO A 5 -7.49 18.29 -1.12
C PRO A 5 -6.65 19.25 -1.94
N PHE A 6 -5.43 19.49 -1.49
CA PHE A 6 -4.50 20.43 -2.11
C PHE A 6 -3.98 19.92 -3.46
N PHE A 7 -3.72 18.61 -3.57
CA PHE A 7 -3.09 18.01 -4.75
C PHE A 7 -4.07 17.36 -5.74
N LYS A 8 -5.29 17.90 -5.86
CA LYS A 8 -6.36 17.27 -6.64
C LYS A 8 -6.10 17.22 -8.16
N GLN A 9 -5.43 18.24 -8.71
CA GLN A 9 -5.18 18.35 -10.15
C GLN A 9 -3.99 17.48 -10.57
N ALA A 10 -4.18 16.69 -11.62
CA ALA A 10 -3.15 15.84 -12.21
C ALA A 10 -2.80 16.33 -13.62
N THR A 11 -1.51 16.37 -13.94
CA THR A 11 -1.04 16.62 -15.30
C THR A 11 -1.38 15.42 -16.21
N PRO A 12 -1.49 15.63 -17.54
CA PRO A 12 -1.69 14.53 -18.48
C PRO A 12 -0.59 13.46 -18.41
N ARG A 13 0.65 13.85 -18.06
CA ARG A 13 1.75 12.90 -17.86
C ARG A 13 1.52 12.03 -16.63
N GLU A 14 1.17 12.61 -15.49
CA GLU A 14 0.85 11.87 -14.25
C GLU A 14 -0.30 10.90 -14.50
N ILE A 15 -1.37 11.33 -15.18
CA ILE A 15 -2.51 10.47 -15.54
C ILE A 15 -2.06 9.27 -16.39
N ARG A 16 -1.20 9.49 -17.39
CA ARG A 16 -0.67 8.38 -18.22
C ARG A 16 0.16 7.40 -17.39
N VAL A 17 1.04 7.89 -16.52
CA VAL A 17 1.86 7.03 -15.65
C VAL A 17 0.97 6.20 -14.73
N MET A 18 0.01 6.83 -14.04
CA MET A 18 -0.90 6.10 -13.15
C MET A 18 -1.68 5.00 -13.90
N ARG A 19 -2.17 5.30 -15.13
CA ARG A 19 -2.85 4.30 -15.97
C ARG A 19 -1.94 3.13 -16.33
N LEU A 20 -0.68 3.39 -16.67
CA LEU A 20 0.28 2.33 -16.98
C LEU A 20 0.56 1.45 -15.76
N CYS A 21 0.77 2.04 -14.57
CA CYS A 21 0.98 1.29 -13.33
C CYS A 21 -0.23 0.40 -12.99
N VAL A 22 -1.44 0.96 -13.06
CA VAL A 22 -2.68 0.21 -12.81
C VAL A 22 -2.88 -0.89 -13.86
N ALA A 23 -2.69 -0.59 -15.15
CA ALA A 23 -2.82 -1.59 -16.22
C ALA A 23 -1.81 -2.74 -16.07
N ALA A 24 -0.57 -2.43 -15.68
CA ALA A 24 0.46 -3.44 -15.43
C ALA A 24 0.06 -4.36 -14.27
N ASN A 25 -0.43 -3.82 -13.16
CA ASN A 25 -0.89 -4.65 -12.03
C ASN A 25 -2.15 -5.46 -12.39
N MET A 26 -3.09 -4.87 -13.15
CA MET A 26 -4.27 -5.58 -13.66
C MET A 26 -3.87 -6.76 -14.56
N LEU A 27 -2.81 -6.63 -15.35
CA LEU A 27 -2.26 -7.74 -16.13
C LEU A 27 -1.72 -8.85 -15.23
N VAL A 28 -0.98 -8.51 -14.16
CA VAL A 28 -0.50 -9.50 -13.17
C VAL A 28 -1.67 -10.23 -12.52
N ILE A 29 -2.69 -9.51 -12.07
CA ILE A 29 -3.91 -10.08 -11.47
C ILE A 29 -4.61 -11.02 -12.47
N ALA A 30 -4.78 -10.59 -13.72
CA ALA A 30 -5.41 -11.40 -14.77
C ALA A 30 -4.61 -12.67 -15.08
N CYS A 31 -3.28 -12.57 -15.20
CA CYS A 31 -2.41 -13.72 -15.42
C CYS A 31 -2.47 -14.73 -14.27
N CYS A 32 -2.45 -14.24 -13.01
CA CYS A 32 -2.62 -15.10 -11.85
C CYS A 32 -4.00 -15.76 -11.84
N ALA A 33 -5.07 -15.00 -12.10
CA ALA A 33 -6.44 -15.54 -12.16
C ALA A 33 -6.58 -16.62 -13.24
N VAL A 34 -6.04 -16.38 -14.44
CA VAL A 34 -6.03 -17.37 -15.53
C VAL A 34 -5.26 -18.63 -15.14
N TYR A 35 -4.10 -18.50 -14.48
CA TYR A 35 -3.35 -19.65 -13.96
C TYR A 35 -4.17 -20.43 -12.94
N LEU A 36 -4.76 -19.75 -11.95
CA LEU A 36 -5.55 -20.38 -10.88
C LEU A 36 -6.77 -21.12 -11.43
N VAL A 37 -7.45 -20.57 -12.44
CA VAL A 37 -8.59 -21.23 -13.09
C VAL A 37 -8.13 -22.44 -13.90
N ARG A 38 -7.09 -22.30 -14.73
CA ARG A 38 -6.60 -23.37 -15.61
C ARG A 38 -6.05 -24.57 -14.85
N HIS A 39 -5.46 -24.33 -13.69
CA HIS A 39 -4.74 -25.35 -12.92
C HIS A 39 -5.48 -25.81 -11.67
N PHE A 40 -6.72 -25.35 -11.44
CA PHE A 40 -7.50 -25.71 -10.24
C PHE A 40 -7.61 -27.23 -10.03
N VAL A 41 -8.00 -27.97 -11.06
CA VAL A 41 -8.14 -29.44 -10.99
C VAL A 41 -6.78 -30.12 -10.85
N ALA A 42 -5.78 -29.65 -11.59
CA ALA A 42 -4.44 -30.25 -11.58
C ALA A 42 -3.67 -30.04 -10.27
N ALA A 43 -3.97 -28.95 -9.55
CA ALA A 43 -3.34 -28.66 -8.26
C ALA A 43 -3.87 -29.54 -7.12
N ASP A 44 -5.08 -30.11 -7.28
CA ASP A 44 -5.76 -31.02 -6.33
C ASP A 44 -5.67 -30.55 -4.87
N MET A 45 -5.84 -29.24 -4.64
CA MET A 45 -5.75 -28.66 -3.31
C MET A 45 -7.06 -28.82 -2.54
N GLY A 46 -7.00 -29.48 -1.39
CA GLY A 46 -8.12 -29.51 -0.45
C GLY A 46 -8.47 -28.12 0.09
N TRP A 47 -9.74 -27.91 0.45
CA TRP A 47 -10.27 -26.62 0.91
C TRP A 47 -9.51 -25.99 2.09
N ARG A 48 -8.92 -26.81 2.98
CA ARG A 48 -8.09 -26.33 4.11
C ARG A 48 -6.82 -25.64 3.62
N SER A 49 -6.15 -26.24 2.64
CA SER A 49 -4.95 -25.67 2.04
C SER A 49 -5.26 -24.42 1.23
N LEU A 50 -6.41 -24.38 0.56
CA LEU A 50 -6.91 -23.17 -0.11
C LEU A 50 -7.17 -22.05 0.90
N LEU A 51 -7.85 -22.33 2.01
CA LEU A 51 -8.06 -21.34 3.06
C LEU A 51 -6.74 -20.85 3.66
N ALA A 52 -5.80 -21.75 3.95
CA ALA A 52 -4.49 -21.39 4.48
C ALA A 52 -3.70 -20.48 3.52
N ALA A 53 -3.68 -20.79 2.23
CA ALA A 53 -3.01 -19.96 1.24
C ALA A 53 -3.72 -18.62 1.02
N LEU A 54 -5.05 -18.55 1.18
CA LEU A 54 -5.80 -17.28 1.14
C LEU A 54 -5.41 -16.38 2.31
N LEU A 55 -5.39 -16.92 3.52
CA LEU A 55 -5.01 -16.19 4.74
C LEU A 55 -3.54 -15.75 4.70
N ALA A 56 -2.65 -16.61 4.21
CA ALA A 56 -1.24 -16.28 4.00
C ALA A 56 -1.09 -15.16 2.95
N GLY A 57 -1.82 -15.23 1.83
CA GLY A 57 -1.88 -14.15 0.85
C GLY A 57 -2.38 -12.84 1.43
N TYR A 58 -3.39 -12.89 2.31
CA TYR A 58 -3.92 -11.69 2.95
C TYR A 58 -2.95 -11.07 3.97
N PHE A 59 -2.19 -11.91 4.69
CA PHE A 59 -1.11 -11.44 5.55
C PHE A 59 0.04 -10.82 4.74
N VAL A 60 0.47 -11.47 3.65
CA VAL A 60 1.52 -10.95 2.76
C VAL A 60 1.07 -9.64 2.10
N ALA A 61 -0.20 -9.51 1.75
CA ALA A 61 -0.79 -8.27 1.27
C ALA A 61 -0.69 -7.13 2.28
N ASP A 62 -1.06 -7.40 3.53
CA ASP A 62 -0.98 -6.43 4.63
C ASP A 62 0.47 -6.02 4.89
N PHE A 63 1.39 -6.98 4.98
CA PHE A 63 2.83 -6.71 5.09
C PHE A 63 3.33 -5.86 3.92
N SER A 64 2.99 -6.21 2.69
CA SER A 64 3.41 -5.48 1.49
C SER A 64 2.88 -4.05 1.48
N SER A 65 1.65 -3.82 1.95
CA SER A 65 1.12 -2.47 2.13
C SER A 65 1.95 -1.66 3.13
N GLY A 66 2.40 -2.30 4.21
CA GLY A 66 3.28 -1.67 5.19
C GLY A 66 4.66 -1.33 4.65
N VAL A 67 5.24 -2.19 3.80
CA VAL A 67 6.50 -1.88 3.10
C VAL A 67 6.34 -0.65 2.20
N VAL A 68 5.27 -0.59 1.40
CA VAL A 68 5.01 0.56 0.52
C VAL A 68 4.82 1.84 1.35
N HIS A 69 4.02 1.77 2.41
CA HIS A 69 3.74 2.90 3.29
C HIS A 69 5.00 3.38 4.01
N TRP A 70 5.75 2.47 4.64
CA TRP A 70 7.01 2.79 5.31
C TRP A 70 8.04 3.41 4.35
N VAL A 71 8.16 2.90 3.13
CA VAL A 71 9.09 3.47 2.13
C VAL A 71 8.70 4.90 1.78
N ILE A 72 7.41 5.12 1.50
CA ILE A 72 6.88 6.43 1.13
C ILE A 72 7.11 7.45 2.26
N ASP A 73 6.80 7.09 3.50
CA ASP A 73 6.89 8.02 4.63
C ASP A 73 8.33 8.28 5.06
N THR A 74 9.22 7.30 4.85
CA THR A 74 10.55 7.32 5.46
C THR A 74 11.64 7.79 4.51
N TRP A 75 11.57 7.42 3.24
CA TRP A 75 12.72 7.53 2.34
C TRP A 75 12.47 8.35 1.08
N LEU A 76 11.21 8.62 0.73
CA LEU A 76 10.87 9.28 -0.52
C LEU A 76 10.46 10.75 -0.29
N ASP A 77 10.85 11.58 -1.25
CA ASP A 77 10.52 13.00 -1.34
C ASP A 77 9.64 13.27 -2.58
N GLU A 78 9.12 14.50 -2.71
CA GLU A 78 8.35 14.91 -3.89
C GLU A 78 9.17 14.83 -5.19
N ARG A 79 10.50 14.76 -5.13
CA ARG A 79 11.31 14.59 -6.35
C ARG A 79 11.22 13.16 -6.88
N ALA A 80 11.11 12.18 -5.99
CA ALA A 80 11.02 10.76 -6.34
C ALA A 80 9.67 10.38 -6.96
N LEU A 81 8.56 10.80 -6.34
CA LEU A 81 7.20 10.39 -6.76
C LEU A 81 6.20 11.55 -6.90
N GLY A 82 6.66 12.80 -6.79
CA GLY A 82 5.85 13.99 -7.09
C GLY A 82 4.58 14.05 -6.27
N ARG A 83 3.47 14.22 -6.99
CA ARG A 83 2.13 14.31 -6.42
C ARG A 83 1.77 13.12 -5.52
N GLY A 84 2.31 11.93 -5.78
CA GLY A 84 2.06 10.76 -4.93
C GLY A 84 2.49 10.98 -3.49
N ILE A 85 3.70 11.52 -3.27
CA ILE A 85 4.21 11.84 -1.93
C ILE A 85 3.45 12.98 -1.29
N ALA A 86 3.12 14.00 -2.09
CA ALA A 86 2.37 15.15 -1.60
C ALA A 86 1.00 14.74 -1.04
N ILE A 87 0.29 13.83 -1.72
CA ILE A 87 -0.97 13.24 -1.26
C ILE A 87 -0.77 12.45 0.04
N THR A 88 0.26 11.60 0.09
CA THR A 88 0.58 10.80 1.29
C THR A 88 1.25 11.61 2.40
N ARG A 89 1.54 12.90 2.24
CA ARG A 89 1.94 13.76 3.38
C ARG A 89 0.78 14.61 3.87
N GLU A 90 0.00 15.11 2.92
CA GLU A 90 -1.26 15.80 3.18
C GLU A 90 -2.13 14.96 4.11
N HIS A 91 -2.23 13.64 3.90
CA HIS A 91 -3.09 12.79 4.73
C HIS A 91 -2.68 12.65 6.21
N HIS A 92 -1.41 12.89 6.58
CA HIS A 92 -0.98 12.92 7.98
C HIS A 92 -1.40 14.21 8.69
N THR A 93 -1.57 15.30 7.93
CA THR A 93 -1.97 16.61 8.47
C THR A 93 -3.48 16.87 8.36
N HIS A 94 -4.09 16.37 7.28
CA HIS A 94 -5.51 16.49 6.96
C HIS A 94 -6.06 15.11 6.54
N PRO A 95 -6.25 14.18 7.49
CA PRO A 95 -6.73 12.82 7.18
C PRO A 95 -8.03 12.80 6.38
N GLU A 96 -8.90 13.79 6.56
CA GLU A 96 -10.16 13.93 5.84
C GLU A 96 -10.00 14.21 4.33
N HIS A 97 -8.85 14.75 3.90
CA HIS A 97 -8.57 15.00 2.48
C HIS A 97 -8.30 13.72 1.70
N VAL A 98 -7.97 12.62 2.39
CA VAL A 98 -7.78 11.31 1.77
C VAL A 98 -9.03 10.80 1.05
N ASP A 99 -10.17 11.46 1.19
CA ASP A 99 -11.43 11.10 0.56
C ASP A 99 -11.72 11.86 -0.74
N GLY A 100 -10.94 12.89 -1.04
CA GLY A 100 -11.21 13.81 -2.15
C GLY A 100 -10.47 13.49 -3.46
N TYR A 101 -9.65 12.44 -3.51
CA TYR A 101 -8.97 11.98 -4.73
C TYR A 101 -9.70 10.81 -5.41
N GLY A 102 -9.33 10.54 -6.65
CA GLY A 102 -9.96 9.54 -7.50
C GLY A 102 -9.39 8.14 -7.31
N PHE A 103 -10.08 7.16 -7.90
CA PHE A 103 -9.62 5.77 -7.95
C PHE A 103 -8.22 5.62 -8.54
N LEU A 104 -7.90 6.39 -9.59
CA LEU A 104 -6.64 6.22 -10.30
C LEU A 104 -5.43 6.62 -9.44
N GLU A 105 -5.55 7.71 -8.68
CA GLU A 105 -4.56 8.13 -7.68
C GLU A 105 -4.29 7.00 -6.68
N TYR A 106 -5.36 6.53 -6.04
CA TYR A 106 -5.31 5.50 -5.00
C TYR A 106 -4.76 4.17 -5.50
N ALA A 107 -5.23 3.73 -6.66
CA ALA A 107 -4.84 2.44 -7.22
C ALA A 107 -3.38 2.45 -7.68
N SER A 108 -2.87 3.60 -8.16
CA SER A 108 -1.52 3.69 -8.72
C SER A 108 -0.40 3.47 -7.70
N LEU A 109 -0.57 4.00 -6.47
CA LEU A 109 0.45 3.93 -5.41
C LEU A 109 0.80 2.48 -5.03
N GLY A 110 -0.19 1.60 -4.91
CA GLY A 110 0.03 0.18 -4.65
C GLY A 110 0.29 -0.64 -5.92
N SER A 111 -0.30 -0.24 -7.07
CA SER A 111 -0.15 -1.00 -8.32
C SER A 111 1.25 -0.96 -8.91
N ALA A 112 1.96 0.18 -8.81
CA ALA A 112 3.32 0.29 -9.31
C ALA A 112 4.30 -0.72 -8.65
N PRO A 113 4.46 -0.74 -7.31
CA PRO A 113 5.31 -1.73 -6.64
C PRO A 113 4.78 -3.15 -6.81
N SER A 114 3.45 -3.35 -6.83
CA SER A 114 2.87 -4.67 -7.07
C SER A 114 3.29 -5.26 -8.42
N ALA A 115 3.14 -4.49 -9.50
CA ALA A 115 3.49 -4.94 -10.84
C ALA A 115 5.01 -5.21 -10.97
N LEU A 116 5.83 -4.34 -10.38
CA LEU A 116 7.29 -4.46 -10.42
C LEU A 116 7.81 -5.69 -9.67
N PHE A 117 7.18 -6.07 -8.56
CA PHE A 117 7.64 -7.20 -7.75
C PHE A 117 6.88 -8.50 -8.07
N PHE A 118 5.55 -8.49 -7.93
CA PHE A 118 4.75 -9.71 -8.07
C PHE A 118 4.58 -10.16 -9.52
N GLY A 119 4.74 -9.27 -10.51
CA GLY A 119 4.76 -9.65 -11.93
C GLY A 119 5.90 -10.62 -12.27
N PRO A 120 7.17 -10.24 -12.03
CA PRO A 120 8.32 -11.14 -12.21
C PRO A 120 8.26 -12.38 -11.32
N VAL A 121 7.86 -12.25 -10.06
CA VAL A 121 7.74 -13.39 -9.14
C VAL A 121 6.68 -14.40 -9.63
N PHE A 122 5.54 -13.90 -10.13
CA PHE A 122 4.54 -14.75 -10.79
C PHE A 122 5.13 -15.44 -12.04
N ALA A 123 5.81 -14.69 -12.92
CA ALA A 123 6.40 -15.25 -14.13
C ALA A 123 7.38 -16.39 -13.83
N VAL A 124 8.25 -16.21 -12.83
CA VAL A 124 9.17 -17.24 -12.34
C VAL A 124 8.40 -18.43 -11.75
N THR A 125 7.37 -18.18 -10.92
CA THR A 125 6.54 -19.25 -10.32
C THR A 125 5.85 -20.09 -11.41
N ALA A 126 5.38 -19.44 -12.48
CA ALA A 126 4.68 -20.09 -13.59
C ALA A 126 5.60 -20.96 -14.47
N CYS A 127 6.93 -20.81 -14.37
CA CYS A 127 7.89 -21.68 -15.04
C CYS A 127 8.06 -23.05 -14.35
N PHE A 128 7.59 -23.21 -13.12
CA PHE A 128 7.66 -24.48 -12.40
C PHE A 128 6.47 -25.41 -12.73
N PRO A 129 6.65 -26.74 -12.61
CA PRO A 129 5.56 -27.70 -12.76
C PRO A 129 4.39 -27.39 -11.82
N VAL A 130 3.17 -27.55 -12.32
CA VAL A 130 1.95 -27.35 -11.54
C VAL A 130 1.92 -28.33 -10.37
N SER A 131 1.79 -27.80 -9.17
CA SER A 131 1.67 -28.52 -7.92
C SER A 131 0.82 -27.72 -6.93
N ALA A 132 0.42 -28.34 -5.82
CA ALA A 132 -0.24 -27.62 -4.72
C ALA A 132 0.60 -26.42 -4.23
N THR A 133 1.92 -26.54 -4.21
CA THR A 133 2.83 -25.46 -3.78
C THR A 133 2.83 -24.29 -4.77
N THR A 134 3.01 -24.55 -6.08
CA THR A 134 3.01 -23.47 -7.07
C THR A 134 1.63 -22.82 -7.18
N TYR A 135 0.56 -23.59 -7.03
CA TYR A 135 -0.80 -23.07 -6.97
C TYR A 135 -1.00 -22.15 -5.76
N ALA A 136 -0.57 -22.58 -4.57
CA ALA A 136 -0.64 -21.76 -3.36
C ALA A 136 0.16 -20.45 -3.50
N LEU A 137 1.37 -20.50 -4.07
CA LEU A 137 2.18 -19.31 -4.34
C LEU A 137 1.48 -18.35 -5.31
N VAL A 138 0.93 -18.84 -6.42
CA VAL A 138 0.17 -17.98 -7.35
C VAL A 138 -1.06 -17.38 -6.66
N MET A 139 -1.69 -18.10 -5.73
CA MET A 139 -2.80 -17.55 -4.95
C MET A 139 -2.34 -16.43 -3.99
N LEU A 140 -1.16 -16.57 -3.36
CA LEU A 140 -0.54 -15.49 -2.58
C LEU A 140 -0.31 -14.24 -3.46
N TRP A 141 0.27 -14.40 -4.64
CA TRP A 141 0.54 -13.30 -5.57
C TRP A 141 -0.75 -12.64 -6.06
N PHE A 142 -1.76 -13.45 -6.39
CA PHE A 142 -3.08 -12.96 -6.78
C PHE A 142 -3.72 -12.09 -5.68
N VAL A 143 -3.80 -12.62 -4.45
CA VAL A 143 -4.42 -11.91 -3.32
C VAL A 143 -3.65 -10.64 -3.00
N THR A 144 -2.31 -10.71 -3.02
CA THR A 144 -1.44 -9.56 -2.73
C THR A 144 -1.60 -8.46 -3.78
N SER A 145 -1.51 -8.80 -5.06
CA SER A 145 -1.68 -7.82 -6.15
C SER A 145 -3.06 -7.19 -6.18
N LEU A 146 -4.10 -7.97 -5.85
CA LEU A 146 -5.47 -7.48 -5.74
C LEU A 146 -5.63 -6.52 -4.55
N CYS A 147 -5.08 -6.84 -3.38
CA CYS A 147 -5.15 -5.95 -2.23
C CYS A 147 -4.36 -4.65 -2.46
N LEU A 148 -3.18 -4.72 -3.09
CA LEU A 148 -2.38 -3.54 -3.41
C LEU A 148 -3.04 -2.64 -4.46
N LEU A 149 -3.81 -3.19 -5.40
CA LEU A 149 -4.66 -2.39 -6.30
C LEU A 149 -5.65 -1.52 -5.52
N PHE A 150 -6.16 -2.02 -4.40
CA PHE A 150 -7.10 -1.33 -3.52
C PHE A 150 -6.46 -0.84 -2.21
N GLY A 151 -5.12 -0.75 -2.14
CA GLY A 151 -4.40 -0.52 -0.88
C GLY A 151 -4.82 0.76 -0.17
N MET A 152 -4.94 1.85 -0.92
CA MET A 152 -5.42 3.13 -0.37
C MET A 152 -6.93 3.10 -0.06
N THR A 153 -7.73 2.27 -0.74
CA THR A 153 -9.13 2.05 -0.34
C THR A 153 -9.21 1.37 1.02
N PHE A 154 -8.37 0.36 1.27
CA PHE A 154 -8.26 -0.26 2.60
C PHE A 154 -7.81 0.76 3.65
N HIS A 155 -6.78 1.56 3.33
CA HIS A 155 -6.30 2.64 4.19
C HIS A 155 -7.41 3.64 4.54
N ASN A 156 -8.19 4.09 3.56
CA ASN A 156 -9.31 5.02 3.78
C ASN A 156 -10.41 4.44 4.67
N LEU A 157 -10.65 3.12 4.59
CA LEU A 157 -11.56 2.46 5.52
C LEU A 157 -11.02 2.45 6.96
N ALA A 158 -9.70 2.49 7.14
CA ALA A 158 -9.05 2.61 8.45
C ALA A 158 -9.10 4.04 9.02
N HIS A 159 -9.52 5.04 8.25
CA HIS A 159 -9.75 6.41 8.74
C HIS A 159 -11.18 6.66 9.22
N ARG A 160 -12.12 5.81 8.81
CA ARG A 160 -13.55 6.10 8.91
C ARG A 160 -14.26 5.12 9.85
N PRO A 161 -14.87 5.60 10.94
CA PRO A 161 -15.79 4.80 11.71
C PRO A 161 -16.93 4.29 10.81
N ALA A 162 -17.11 2.97 10.80
CA ALA A 162 -18.07 2.34 9.91
C ALA A 162 -19.53 2.68 10.26
N ARG A 163 -20.28 3.20 9.27
CA ARG A 163 -21.72 3.50 9.41
C ARG A 163 -22.61 2.26 9.39
N SER A 164 -22.25 1.22 8.63
CA SER A 164 -23.02 -0.02 8.55
C SER A 164 -22.57 -1.05 9.59
N ALA A 165 -23.50 -1.91 10.04
CA ALA A 165 -23.17 -3.00 10.97
C ALA A 165 -22.16 -4.00 10.39
N ILE A 166 -22.28 -4.28 9.09
CA ILE A 166 -21.37 -5.18 8.37
C ILE A 166 -19.95 -4.63 8.38
N MET A 167 -19.76 -3.35 8.05
CA MET A 167 -18.42 -2.77 8.03
C MET A 167 -17.84 -2.62 9.45
N ARG A 168 -18.67 -2.33 10.46
CA ARG A 168 -18.23 -2.37 11.87
C ARG A 168 -17.74 -3.75 12.27
N LEU A 169 -18.46 -4.81 11.85
CA LEU A 169 -18.05 -6.17 12.10
C LEU A 169 -16.75 -6.50 11.36
N ALA A 170 -16.62 -6.09 10.10
CA ALA A 170 -15.40 -6.28 9.31
C ALA A 170 -14.17 -5.62 9.95
N GLN A 171 -14.30 -4.38 10.44
CA GLN A 171 -13.24 -3.71 11.19
C GLN A 171 -12.93 -4.42 12.51
N ARG A 172 -13.94 -4.83 13.28
CA ARG A 172 -13.73 -5.55 14.56
C ARG A 172 -13.04 -6.89 14.40
N LEU A 173 -13.31 -7.59 13.30
CA LEU A 173 -12.70 -8.89 13.00
C LEU A 173 -11.36 -8.76 12.27
N HIS A 174 -10.84 -7.54 12.07
CA HIS A 174 -9.67 -7.28 11.22
C HIS A 174 -9.80 -7.95 9.84
N LEU A 175 -11.00 -7.91 9.24
CA LEU A 175 -11.16 -8.15 7.81
C LEU A 175 -10.77 -6.91 7.01
N VAL A 176 -10.81 -5.74 7.64
CA VAL A 176 -10.30 -4.45 7.16
C VAL A 176 -9.65 -3.78 8.37
N CYS A 177 -8.60 -2.99 8.19
CA CYS A 177 -7.88 -2.40 9.31
C CYS A 177 -8.82 -1.55 10.21
N PRO A 178 -8.89 -1.80 11.53
CA PRO A 178 -9.73 -1.01 12.42
C PRO A 178 -9.22 0.42 12.56
N VAL A 179 -10.15 1.36 12.75
CA VAL A 179 -9.81 2.79 12.90
C VAL A 179 -8.89 3.06 14.08
N ALA A 180 -9.21 2.49 15.24
CA ALA A 180 -8.38 2.65 16.43
C ALA A 180 -6.97 2.09 16.25
N HIS A 181 -6.81 1.04 15.42
CA HIS A 181 -5.52 0.44 15.11
C HIS A 181 -4.68 1.40 14.26
N HIS A 182 -5.23 1.90 13.16
CA HIS A 182 -4.50 2.82 12.29
C HIS A 182 -4.26 4.19 12.93
N TRP A 183 -5.13 4.65 13.84
CA TRP A 183 -4.93 5.92 14.56
C TRP A 183 -3.65 5.94 15.42
N VAL A 184 -3.15 4.78 15.84
CA VAL A 184 -1.84 4.68 16.51
C VAL A 184 -0.72 5.19 15.60
N HIS A 185 -0.75 4.87 14.30
CA HIS A 185 0.22 5.36 13.33
C HIS A 185 0.17 6.89 13.17
N HIS A 186 -1.02 7.48 13.17
CA HIS A 186 -1.17 8.95 13.13
C HIS A 186 -0.58 9.64 14.35
N HIS A 187 -0.52 8.94 15.49
CA HIS A 187 0.10 9.45 16.70
C HIS A 187 1.62 9.20 16.74
N ASP A 188 2.05 8.03 16.29
CA ASP A 188 3.45 7.62 16.15
C ASP A 188 3.69 7.09 14.73
N THR A 189 4.22 7.96 13.86
CA THR A 189 4.46 7.67 12.43
C THR A 189 5.62 6.71 12.19
N THR A 190 6.09 6.00 13.23
CA THR A 190 7.16 4.99 13.15
C THR A 190 6.69 3.55 13.31
N VAL A 191 5.37 3.34 13.51
CA VAL A 191 4.75 2.03 13.74
C VAL A 191 3.45 1.88 12.94
N HIS A 192 2.87 0.68 12.92
CA HIS A 192 1.54 0.43 12.37
C HIS A 192 1.36 0.79 10.87
N TYR A 193 2.42 0.60 10.07
CA TYR A 193 2.42 0.92 8.65
C TYR A 193 1.46 0.06 7.79
N CYS A 194 1.11 -1.16 8.21
CA CYS A 194 0.27 -2.07 7.42
C CYS A 194 -1.22 -1.65 7.50
N VAL A 195 -1.85 -1.43 6.34
CA VAL A 195 -3.17 -0.76 6.24
C VAL A 195 -4.29 -1.63 5.68
N VAL A 196 -4.02 -2.85 5.23
CA VAL A 196 -5.05 -3.74 4.66
C VAL A 196 -5.96 -4.26 5.77
N ASN A 197 -5.39 -4.98 6.73
CA ASN A 197 -6.09 -5.53 7.88
C ASN A 197 -5.36 -5.31 9.23
N GLY A 198 -4.10 -4.88 9.17
CA GLY A 198 -3.26 -4.59 10.33
C GLY A 198 -2.67 -5.81 11.04
N TRP A 199 -2.83 -7.03 10.51
CA TRP A 199 -2.25 -8.25 11.09
C TRP A 199 -0.73 -8.21 11.12
N ALA A 200 -0.11 -7.73 10.06
CA ALA A 200 1.34 -7.71 9.93
C ALA A 200 1.99 -6.70 10.89
N ASN A 201 1.24 -5.69 11.37
CA ASN A 201 1.73 -4.73 12.36
C ASN A 201 2.13 -5.40 13.66
N TYR A 202 1.34 -6.35 14.18
CA TYR A 202 1.66 -7.06 15.43
C TYR A 202 3.02 -7.76 15.36
N VAL A 203 3.35 -8.33 14.20
CA VAL A 203 4.62 -9.02 13.98
C VAL A 203 5.75 -8.02 13.75
N CYS A 204 5.56 -7.07 12.84
CA CYS A 204 6.61 -6.14 12.44
C CYS A 204 7.03 -5.21 13.58
N ASP A 205 6.06 -4.68 14.33
CA ASP A 205 6.33 -3.74 15.41
C ASP A 205 6.89 -4.46 16.64
N GLY A 206 6.39 -5.66 16.93
CA GLY A 206 6.90 -6.51 18.01
C GLY A 206 8.34 -6.95 17.80
N LEU A 207 8.73 -7.21 16.55
CA LEU A 207 10.11 -7.54 16.18
C LEU A 207 10.98 -6.30 15.88
N GLY A 208 10.38 -5.11 15.83
CA GLY A 208 11.09 -3.87 15.49
C GLY A 208 11.64 -3.84 14.07
N VAL A 209 10.97 -4.48 13.10
CA VAL A 209 11.40 -4.65 11.71
C VAL A 209 11.76 -3.30 11.08
N TRP A 210 10.88 -2.30 11.17
CA TRP A 210 11.07 -0.98 10.55
C TRP A 210 12.32 -0.28 11.08
N ARG A 211 12.46 -0.19 12.40
CA ARG A 211 13.63 0.41 13.06
C ARG A 211 14.92 -0.34 12.74
N ALA A 212 14.88 -1.67 12.62
CA ALA A 212 16.05 -2.46 12.25
C ALA A 212 16.48 -2.18 10.80
N LEU A 213 15.52 -2.12 9.87
CA LEU A 213 15.79 -1.77 8.47
C LEU A 213 16.31 -0.33 8.33
N GLU A 214 15.76 0.62 9.09
CA GLU A 214 16.24 2.00 9.11
C GLU A 214 17.68 2.13 9.57
N ARG A 215 18.05 1.44 10.65
CA ARG A 215 19.45 1.40 11.10
C ARG A 215 20.35 0.79 10.03
N LEU A 216 19.92 -0.31 9.40
CA LEU A 216 20.71 -0.96 8.35
C LEU A 216 20.91 -0.02 7.16
N ILE A 217 19.84 0.59 6.65
CA ILE A 217 19.92 1.53 5.52
C ILE A 217 20.78 2.73 5.89
N GLY A 218 20.61 3.31 7.08
CA GLY A 218 21.42 4.42 7.55
C GLY A 218 22.90 4.07 7.67
N MET A 219 23.24 2.87 8.16
CA MET A 219 24.63 2.39 8.22
C MET A 219 25.25 2.19 6.82
N VAL A 220 24.48 1.72 5.85
CA VAL A 220 24.98 1.40 4.50
C VAL A 220 25.04 2.64 3.60
N THR A 221 24.07 3.54 3.72
CA THR A 221 23.88 4.66 2.78
C THR A 221 24.21 6.03 3.38
N GLY A 222 24.25 6.15 4.72
CA GLY A 222 24.36 7.43 5.42
C GLY A 222 23.06 8.24 5.43
N LEU A 223 21.96 7.74 4.84
CA LEU A 223 20.67 8.43 4.83
C LEU A 223 20.03 8.43 6.22
N VAL A 224 19.37 9.54 6.55
CA VAL A 224 18.60 9.71 7.79
C VAL A 224 17.12 9.44 7.48
N PRO A 225 16.46 8.50 8.20
CA PRO A 225 15.05 8.20 7.96
C PRO A 225 14.16 9.41 8.29
N ARG A 226 13.15 9.68 7.45
CA ARG A 226 12.17 10.78 7.57
C ARG A 226 12.79 12.19 7.57
N ALA A 227 14.02 12.36 7.08
CA ALA A 227 14.64 13.68 7.04
C ALA A 227 13.80 14.72 6.27
N ASP A 228 13.26 14.31 5.11
CA ASP A 228 12.46 15.16 4.24
C ASP A 228 11.05 15.43 4.79
N ASP A 229 10.38 14.42 5.37
CA ASP A 229 9.06 14.62 6.01
C ASP A 229 9.13 15.63 7.17
N LEU A 230 10.18 15.57 7.99
CA LEU A 230 10.41 16.54 9.07
C LEU A 230 10.58 17.97 8.55
N GLU A 231 11.27 18.13 7.42
CA GLU A 231 11.44 19.43 6.77
C GLU A 231 10.11 19.92 6.18
N TRP A 232 9.37 19.04 5.50
CA TRP A 232 8.06 19.32 4.92
C TRP A 232 7.05 19.78 5.99
N GLN A 233 6.94 19.04 7.09
CA GLN A 233 6.05 19.36 8.20
C GLN A 233 6.46 20.65 8.92
N ARG A 234 7.77 20.95 8.98
CA ARG A 234 8.25 22.22 9.53
C ARG A 234 7.85 23.39 8.63
N HIS A 235 8.12 23.27 7.33
CA HIS A 235 7.78 24.31 6.35
C HIS A 235 6.29 24.63 6.40
N TYR A 236 5.43 23.61 6.33
CA TYR A 236 3.98 23.79 6.38
C TYR A 236 3.52 24.48 7.68
N ARG A 237 4.10 24.12 8.84
CA ARG A 237 3.76 24.76 10.12
C ARG A 237 4.21 26.22 10.21
N GLU A 238 5.33 26.57 9.58
CA GLU A 238 5.89 27.91 9.61
C GLU A 238 5.21 28.86 8.61
N THR A 239 4.87 28.37 7.41
CA THR A 239 4.38 29.22 6.30
C THR A 239 2.89 29.06 6.03
N GLY A 240 2.28 27.96 6.44
CA GLY A 240 0.95 27.55 5.98
C GLY A 240 0.91 27.12 4.51
N GLU A 241 2.07 27.06 3.84
CA GLU A 241 2.22 26.65 2.45
C GLU A 241 2.76 25.22 2.37
N LEU A 242 2.22 24.43 1.45
CA LEU A 242 2.76 23.10 1.16
C LEU A 242 3.99 23.26 0.27
N ALA A 243 4.98 22.40 0.45
CA ALA A 243 6.23 22.42 -0.31
C ALA A 243 6.04 21.98 -1.78
N ASP A 244 5.20 22.68 -2.54
CA ASP A 244 5.17 22.71 -4.01
C ASP A 244 4.39 23.95 -4.53
N SER A 245 4.40 25.09 -3.82
CA SER A 245 3.97 26.37 -4.39
C SER A 245 4.90 26.87 -5.51
N ARG A 246 5.98 26.12 -5.80
CA ARG A 246 6.96 26.40 -6.85
C ARG A 246 7.11 25.21 -7.82
N ARG A 247 6.03 24.76 -8.47
CA ARG A 247 6.21 24.25 -9.83
C ARG A 247 6.48 25.46 -10.74
N PRO A 248 7.63 25.57 -11.42
CA PRO A 248 7.65 26.39 -12.62
C PRO A 248 6.59 25.80 -13.54
N ALA A 249 5.62 26.62 -13.93
CA ALA A 249 4.67 26.26 -14.98
C ALA A 249 5.46 25.79 -16.22
N PRO A 250 4.95 24.80 -16.99
CA PRO A 250 5.53 24.48 -18.28
C PRO A 250 5.53 25.70 -19.21
#